data_AF-A0A956DT84-F1
#
_entry.id   AF-A0A956DT84-F1
#
_cell.length_a   1.000
_cell.length_b   1.000
_cell.length_c   1.000
_cell.angle_alpha   90.00
_cell.angle_beta   90.00
_cell.angle_gamma   90.00
#
_symmetry.space_group_name_H-M   'P 1'
#
loop_
_entity.id
_entity.type
_entity.pdbx_description
1 polymer ?
#
loop_
_entity_poly.entity_id
_entity_poly.type
_entity_poly.pdbx_seq_one_letter_code
_entity_poly.pdbx_strand_id
1 'polypeptide(L)'
;NGLSSEGTYSFTIDKLAKEQRTISTGYTTSSAPLSQSGSLDITVGGDAAINVPINAGDSLADIAANINDSGARVKASVVYDGTDYHLMVRGDDSGAANAVTFGGTATLGLDVPANNLQTADDAQITLAGGLVITRSTNQFDGVIEGVSLTLKDQATGPVTVSVGRDGAAMKDKIKSLVSAFNDAISIMQSSTGYGALKASHEELTGDSAIRSATSRLSSVFTNPVPGLGGRYDMLASVGLHLTQNGKLELDEAALDKALADDVGAVERVFVGDPDNNIDGAMALLSTAVEKVATGDDSILQLRIDAMGDQADGLTDQADRLDRRLEDYEANLRKKFTALEVTIARINAQSGALTSLYNLSTNNSG
;
A
#
# COMPACT_ATOMS: atom_id res chain seq x y z
N ASN A 1 0.94 8.58 9.71
CA ASN A 1 1.48 9.74 10.47
C ASN A 1 0.53 10.92 10.38
N GLY A 2 -0.70 10.76 10.88
CA GLY A 2 -1.80 11.72 10.74
C GLY A 2 -2.12 12.51 12.02
N LEU A 3 -1.13 12.74 12.89
CA LEU A 3 -1.31 13.44 14.16
C LEU A 3 -1.00 14.94 14.01
N SER A 4 -1.64 15.61 13.07
CA SER A 4 -1.65 17.07 13.09
C SER A 4 -2.85 17.52 13.90
N SER A 5 -2.64 18.29 14.97
CA SER A 5 -3.73 18.86 15.74
C SER A 5 -4.55 19.80 14.84
N GLU A 6 -5.86 19.62 14.81
CA GLU A 6 -6.76 20.53 14.09
C GLU A 6 -6.51 21.97 14.53
N GLY A 7 -6.44 22.88 13.56
CA GLY A 7 -6.10 24.25 13.85
C GLY A 7 -6.00 25.13 12.63
N THR A 8 -6.14 26.43 12.87
CA THR A 8 -5.91 27.47 11.88
C THR A 8 -4.65 28.24 12.24
N TYR A 9 -3.70 28.26 11.33
CA TYR A 9 -2.41 28.92 11.49
C TYR A 9 -2.30 30.05 10.48
N SER A 10 -1.91 31.23 10.93
CA SER A 10 -1.70 32.39 10.07
C SER A 10 -0.21 32.68 9.96
N PHE A 11 0.29 32.75 8.73
CA PHE A 11 1.70 32.98 8.42
C PHE A 11 1.88 34.25 7.59
N THR A 12 2.91 35.03 7.89
CA THR A 12 3.44 36.04 6.97
C THR A 12 4.71 35.48 6.33
N ILE A 13 4.86 35.65 5.01
CA ILE A 13 6.07 35.27 4.28
C ILE A 13 6.97 36.50 4.21
N ASP A 14 7.99 36.54 5.08
CA ASP A 14 8.87 37.70 5.21
C ASP A 14 9.96 37.69 4.13
N LYS A 15 10.55 36.52 3.87
CA LYS A 15 11.59 36.30 2.87
C LYS A 15 11.56 34.89 2.29
N LEU A 16 12.03 34.76 1.05
CA LEU A 16 12.34 33.48 0.42
C LEU A 16 13.83 33.20 0.54
N ALA A 17 14.17 31.92 0.70
CA ALA A 17 15.55 31.47 0.61
C ALA A 17 16.04 31.64 -0.82
N LYS A 18 17.24 32.19 -0.96
CA LYS A 18 17.90 32.47 -2.23
C LYS A 18 19.31 31.88 -2.23
N GLU A 19 19.73 31.38 -3.38
CA GLU A 19 21.12 31.04 -3.69
C GLU A 19 21.88 32.28 -4.18
N GLN A 20 23.21 32.28 -4.07
CA GLN A 20 24.01 33.39 -4.59
C GLN A 20 24.16 33.33 -6.12
N ARG A 21 24.15 34.49 -6.79
CA ARG A 21 24.46 34.62 -8.22
C ARG A 21 25.44 35.75 -8.45
N THR A 22 26.57 35.46 -9.07
CA THR A 22 27.67 36.41 -9.28
C THR A 22 28.15 36.31 -10.72
N ILE A 23 28.54 37.43 -11.32
CA ILE A 23 29.07 37.48 -12.69
C ILE A 23 30.53 37.95 -12.70
N SER A 24 31.30 37.55 -13.71
CA SER A 24 32.62 38.10 -13.95
C SER A 24 32.53 39.51 -14.56
N THR A 25 33.69 40.16 -14.74
CA THR A 25 33.81 41.27 -15.70
C THR A 25 33.37 40.83 -17.11
N GLY A 26 33.08 41.80 -17.98
CA GLY A 26 32.71 41.56 -19.37
C GLY A 26 33.91 41.23 -20.26
N TYR A 27 33.68 40.37 -21.25
CA TYR A 27 34.65 39.97 -22.28
C TYR A 27 34.00 40.00 -23.66
N THR A 28 34.78 40.32 -24.70
CA THR A 28 34.23 40.48 -26.06
C THR A 28 33.84 39.17 -26.74
N THR A 29 34.34 38.02 -26.27
CA THR A 29 34.01 36.69 -26.81
C THR A 29 33.93 35.65 -25.70
N SER A 30 33.14 34.59 -25.90
CA SER A 30 33.04 33.46 -24.97
C SER A 30 34.07 32.35 -25.23
N SER A 31 34.63 32.27 -26.44
CA SER A 31 35.42 31.14 -26.92
C SER A 31 36.89 31.45 -27.24
N ALA A 32 37.29 32.73 -27.28
CA ALA A 32 38.70 33.05 -27.45
C ALA A 32 39.46 32.85 -26.11
N PRO A 33 40.75 32.44 -26.17
CA PRO A 33 41.59 32.38 -24.98
C PRO A 33 41.65 33.71 -24.25
N LEU A 34 41.44 33.69 -22.93
CA LEU A 34 41.51 34.90 -22.12
C LEU A 34 42.95 35.41 -21.94
N SER A 35 43.95 34.59 -22.27
CA SER A 35 45.39 34.91 -22.09
C SER A 35 45.73 35.29 -20.63
N GLN A 36 44.96 34.76 -19.68
CA GLN A 36 45.16 34.91 -18.24
C GLN A 36 45.64 33.60 -17.63
N SER A 37 46.40 33.64 -16.55
CA SER A 37 46.81 32.43 -15.84
C SER A 37 46.82 32.66 -14.34
N GLY A 38 46.46 31.63 -13.59
CA GLY A 38 46.40 31.70 -12.13
C GLY A 38 45.39 30.71 -11.57
N SER A 39 44.83 31.09 -10.43
CA SER A 39 43.84 30.30 -9.71
C SER A 39 42.58 31.11 -9.44
N LEU A 40 41.43 30.45 -9.60
CA LEU A 40 40.16 30.87 -9.03
C LEU A 40 39.84 29.94 -7.86
N ASP A 41 39.89 30.47 -6.65
CA ASP A 41 39.51 29.74 -5.45
C ASP A 41 38.04 30.02 -5.13
N ILE A 42 37.21 28.98 -5.07
CA ILE A 42 35.78 29.07 -4.79
C ILE A 42 35.50 28.47 -3.42
N THR A 43 34.89 29.26 -2.53
CA THR A 43 34.48 28.81 -1.20
C THR A 43 32.97 28.99 -1.04
N VAL A 44 32.26 27.94 -0.61
CA VAL A 44 30.82 27.99 -0.35
C VAL A 44 30.59 27.86 1.15
N GLY A 45 30.07 28.91 1.78
CA GLY A 45 29.85 28.95 3.21
C GLY A 45 31.13 28.74 4.03
N GLY A 46 31.13 27.69 4.86
CA GLY A 46 32.26 27.28 5.69
C GLY A 46 33.12 26.14 5.10
N ASP A 47 32.87 25.73 3.86
CA ASP A 47 33.63 24.65 3.21
C ASP A 47 35.10 25.07 2.97
N ALA A 48 35.96 24.08 2.70
CA ALA A 48 37.31 24.35 2.22
C ALA A 48 37.27 24.96 0.81
N ALA A 49 38.17 25.91 0.53
CA ALA A 49 38.30 26.49 -0.80
C ALA A 49 38.69 25.43 -1.84
N ILE A 50 37.94 25.39 -2.95
CA ILE A 50 38.24 24.55 -4.10
C ILE A 50 38.94 25.40 -5.15
N ASN A 51 40.14 24.96 -5.53
CA ASN A 51 40.96 25.61 -6.53
C ASN A 51 40.55 25.18 -7.94
N VAL A 52 40.19 26.14 -8.77
CA VAL A 52 39.98 25.96 -10.21
C VAL A 52 41.14 26.65 -10.94
N PRO A 53 42.05 25.89 -11.59
CA PRO A 53 43.15 26.48 -12.32
C PRO A 53 42.63 27.19 -13.58
N ILE A 54 43.21 28.36 -13.86
CA ILE A 54 42.98 29.10 -15.10
C ILE A 54 44.29 29.11 -15.89
N ASN A 55 44.24 28.61 -17.12
CA ASN A 55 45.39 28.56 -18.02
C ASN A 55 45.24 29.63 -19.12
N ALA A 56 46.37 30.09 -19.67
CA ALA A 56 46.38 31.13 -20.72
C ALA A 56 45.53 30.78 -21.95
N GLY A 57 45.38 29.49 -22.24
CA GLY A 57 44.58 28.97 -23.35
C GLY A 57 43.08 28.93 -23.07
N ASP A 58 42.63 29.05 -21.83
CA ASP A 58 41.25 28.82 -21.45
C ASP A 58 40.36 29.99 -21.90
N SER A 59 39.23 29.67 -22.50
CA SER A 59 38.14 30.61 -22.78
C SER A 59 37.16 30.69 -21.60
N LEU A 60 36.19 31.62 -21.64
CA LEU A 60 35.12 31.65 -20.62
C LEU A 60 34.31 30.35 -20.59
N ALA A 61 34.10 29.73 -21.76
CA ALA A 61 33.40 28.45 -21.86
C ALA A 61 34.20 27.32 -21.19
N ASP A 62 35.52 27.29 -21.38
CA ASP A 62 36.40 26.30 -20.74
C ASP A 62 36.43 26.49 -19.22
N ILE A 63 36.51 27.74 -18.76
CA ILE A 63 36.48 28.05 -17.32
C ILE A 63 35.13 27.67 -16.70
N ALA A 64 34.01 27.92 -17.38
CA ALA A 64 32.70 27.49 -16.92
C ALA A 64 32.62 25.95 -16.79
N ALA A 65 33.15 25.21 -17.77
CA ALA A 65 33.24 23.75 -17.70
C ALA A 65 34.11 23.30 -16.53
N ASN A 66 35.31 23.88 -16.38
CA ASN A 66 36.23 23.56 -15.29
C ASN A 66 35.60 23.82 -13.90
N ILE A 67 34.82 24.89 -13.74
CA ILE A 67 34.09 25.15 -12.49
C ILE A 67 33.03 24.07 -12.25
N ASN A 68 32.25 23.70 -13.28
CA ASN A 68 31.22 22.66 -13.15
C ASN A 68 31.80 21.28 -12.81
N ASP A 69 33.02 21.00 -13.29
CA ASP A 69 33.74 19.74 -13.05
C ASP A 69 34.58 19.75 -11.76
N SER A 70 34.73 20.91 -11.11
CA SER A 70 35.58 21.09 -9.92
C SER A 70 35.07 20.39 -8.65
N GLY A 71 33.78 20.03 -8.62
CA GLY A 71 33.09 19.52 -7.43
C GLY A 71 32.71 20.59 -6.41
N ALA A 72 32.97 21.87 -6.69
CA ALA A 72 32.40 22.97 -5.90
C ALA A 72 30.86 22.97 -6.00
N ARG A 73 30.17 23.34 -4.91
CA ARG A 73 28.70 23.43 -4.82
C ARG A 73 28.15 24.66 -5.56
N VAL A 74 28.56 24.81 -6.81
CA VAL A 74 28.18 25.88 -7.72
C VAL A 74 27.95 25.32 -9.13
N LYS A 75 27.28 26.12 -9.96
CA LYS A 75 27.21 25.92 -11.41
C LYS A 75 27.64 27.19 -12.11
N ALA A 76 28.40 27.01 -13.19
CA ALA A 76 28.87 28.09 -14.03
C ALA A 76 28.29 27.99 -15.44
N SER A 77 28.00 29.13 -16.03
CA SER A 77 27.58 29.27 -17.43
C SER A 77 28.10 30.59 -18.00
N VAL A 78 28.10 30.71 -19.32
CA VAL A 78 28.41 31.97 -19.99
C VAL A 78 27.13 32.65 -20.43
N VAL A 79 26.98 33.93 -20.12
CA VAL A 79 25.82 34.75 -20.44
C VAL A 79 26.28 35.95 -21.28
N TYR A 80 25.53 36.26 -22.33
CA TYR A 80 25.75 37.46 -23.14
C TYR A 80 24.75 38.53 -22.74
N ASP A 81 25.22 39.72 -22.36
CA ASP A 81 24.37 40.81 -21.87
C ASP A 81 23.85 41.74 -22.98
N GLY A 82 24.25 41.49 -24.23
CA GLY A 82 23.97 42.33 -25.39
C GLY A 82 25.19 43.08 -25.92
N THR A 83 26.24 43.22 -25.10
CA THR A 83 27.51 43.87 -25.44
C THR A 83 28.70 42.95 -25.16
N ASP A 84 28.77 42.39 -23.96
CA ASP A 84 29.85 41.56 -23.46
C ASP A 84 29.35 40.17 -23.01
N TYR A 85 30.28 39.22 -22.97
CA TYR A 85 30.11 37.90 -22.40
C TYR A 85 30.63 37.88 -20.96
N HIS A 86 29.85 37.28 -20.06
CA HIS A 86 30.16 37.13 -18.65
C HIS A 86 30.12 35.65 -18.26
N LEU A 87 31.06 35.24 -17.43
CA LEU A 87 30.93 34.01 -16.66
C LEU A 87 29.96 34.27 -15.50
N MET A 88 28.85 33.56 -15.47
CA MET A 88 27.89 33.58 -14.36
C MET A 88 28.13 32.35 -13.50
N VAL A 89 28.37 32.57 -12.20
CA VAL A 89 28.48 31.51 -11.19
C VAL A 89 27.29 31.60 -10.24
N ARG A 90 26.56 30.49 -10.10
CA ARG A 90 25.39 30.35 -9.24
C ARG A 90 25.68 29.29 -8.17
N GLY A 91 25.39 29.58 -6.91
CA GLY A 91 25.43 28.57 -5.84
C GLY A 91 24.39 27.48 -6.05
N ASP A 92 24.73 26.23 -5.74
CA ASP A 92 23.77 25.11 -5.82
C ASP A 92 22.72 25.18 -4.69
N ASP A 93 23.10 25.73 -3.54
CA ASP A 93 22.26 25.79 -2.34
C ASP A 93 21.79 27.22 -2.01
N SER A 94 20.55 27.33 -1.51
CA SER A 94 20.01 28.57 -0.94
C SER A 94 20.40 28.74 0.54
N GLY A 95 20.20 29.93 1.09
CA GLY A 95 20.42 30.22 2.50
C GLY A 95 21.69 31.01 2.76
N ALA A 96 21.66 31.90 3.74
CA ALA A 96 22.73 32.86 4.02
C ALA A 96 24.07 32.16 4.32
N ALA A 97 24.03 30.97 4.95
CA ALA A 97 25.20 30.16 5.24
C ALA A 97 25.88 29.57 4.00
N ASN A 98 25.22 29.55 2.83
CA ASN A 98 25.75 29.05 1.57
C ASN A 98 26.25 30.18 0.64
N ALA A 99 26.58 31.34 1.22
CA ALA A 99 27.21 32.43 0.47
C ALA A 99 28.50 31.96 -0.23
N VAL A 100 28.72 32.41 -1.46
CA VAL A 100 29.88 32.03 -2.26
C VAL A 100 30.91 33.16 -2.19
N THR A 101 32.15 32.83 -1.87
CA THR A 101 33.27 33.77 -1.91
C THR A 101 34.31 33.31 -2.93
N PHE A 102 34.85 34.28 -3.66
CA PHE A 102 35.83 34.06 -4.71
C PHE A 102 37.15 34.68 -4.31
N GLY A 103 38.24 33.94 -4.53
CA GLY A 103 39.60 34.36 -4.24
C GLY A 103 40.58 33.77 -5.24
N GLY A 104 41.86 33.78 -4.87
CA GLY A 104 42.95 33.32 -5.72
C GLY A 104 43.61 34.44 -6.51
N THR A 105 44.39 34.06 -7.52
CA THR A 105 45.23 34.99 -8.29
C THR A 105 44.58 35.47 -9.59
N ALA A 106 43.49 34.82 -10.02
CA ALA A 106 42.74 35.14 -11.23
C ALA A 106 41.21 35.02 -10.99
N THR A 107 40.64 35.97 -10.24
CA THR A 107 39.22 35.95 -9.85
C THR A 107 38.25 36.33 -10.96
N LEU A 108 38.73 36.85 -12.09
CA LEU A 108 37.91 37.36 -13.21
C LEU A 108 36.91 38.45 -12.78
N GLY A 109 37.15 39.11 -11.65
CA GLY A 109 36.26 40.09 -11.04
C GLY A 109 35.03 39.51 -10.33
N LEU A 110 34.95 38.19 -10.14
CA LEU A 110 33.89 37.56 -9.34
C LEU A 110 33.94 37.96 -7.86
N ASP A 111 35.09 38.40 -7.36
CA ASP A 111 35.30 38.88 -5.99
C ASP A 111 34.84 40.34 -5.78
N VAL A 112 34.48 41.05 -6.86
CA VAL A 112 34.02 42.44 -6.79
C VAL A 112 32.57 42.49 -6.30
N PRO A 113 32.25 43.18 -5.19
CA PRO A 113 30.91 43.19 -4.62
C PRO A 113 29.80 43.66 -5.57
N ALA A 114 30.11 44.60 -6.48
CA ALA A 114 29.16 45.12 -7.46
C ALA A 114 28.71 44.08 -8.49
N ASN A 115 29.47 43.00 -8.67
CA ASN A 115 29.14 41.92 -9.59
C ASN A 115 28.27 40.83 -8.96
N ASN A 116 27.93 40.96 -7.68
CA ASN A 116 26.99 40.08 -7.02
C ASN A 116 25.54 40.51 -7.33
N LEU A 117 24.87 39.76 -8.20
CA LEU A 117 23.51 40.06 -8.66
C LEU A 117 22.43 39.63 -7.66
N GLN A 118 22.71 38.59 -6.86
CA GLN A 118 21.81 38.08 -5.85
C GLN A 118 22.63 37.47 -4.71
N THR A 119 22.43 37.97 -3.48
CA THR A 119 23.02 37.38 -2.28
C THR A 119 22.27 36.12 -1.87
N ALA A 120 22.98 35.12 -1.36
CA ALA A 120 22.33 34.03 -0.66
C ALA A 120 21.65 34.57 0.61
N ASP A 121 20.41 34.18 0.86
CA ASP A 121 19.63 34.61 2.03
C ASP A 121 18.72 33.45 2.48
N ASP A 122 18.39 33.43 3.77
CA ASP A 122 17.49 32.43 4.34
C ASP A 122 16.02 32.78 4.08
N ALA A 123 15.18 31.75 4.00
CA ALA A 123 13.75 31.93 4.04
C ALA A 123 13.32 32.29 5.46
N GLN A 124 12.29 33.13 5.57
CA GLN A 124 11.76 33.58 6.84
C GLN A 124 10.25 33.68 6.78
N ILE A 125 9.58 33.10 7.77
CA ILE A 125 8.15 33.22 7.99
C ILE A 125 7.87 33.69 9.41
N THR A 126 6.75 34.37 9.60
CA THR A 126 6.25 34.76 10.92
C THR A 126 4.90 34.10 11.19
N LEU A 127 4.83 33.24 12.20
CA LEU A 127 3.60 32.61 12.67
C LEU A 127 2.88 33.52 13.66
N ALA A 128 1.57 33.71 13.46
CA ALA A 128 0.65 34.47 14.31
C ALA A 128 1.15 35.89 14.66
N GLY A 129 1.97 36.50 13.79
CA GLY A 129 2.54 37.83 13.99
C GLY A 129 3.59 37.94 15.10
N GLY A 130 4.05 36.83 15.69
CA GLY A 130 4.93 36.85 16.87
C GLY A 130 6.12 35.90 16.83
N LEU A 131 6.00 34.74 16.17
CA LEU A 131 7.09 33.75 16.12
C LEU A 131 7.75 33.75 14.74
N VAL A 132 8.98 34.26 14.69
CA VAL A 132 9.81 34.25 13.49
C VAL A 132 10.53 32.91 13.36
N ILE A 133 10.42 32.29 12.20
CA ILE A 133 11.04 31.00 11.89
C ILE A 133 11.88 31.17 10.63
N THR A 134 13.13 30.73 10.70
CA THR A 134 14.11 30.85 9.62
C THR A 134 14.56 29.46 9.13
N ARG A 135 14.75 29.31 7.82
CA ARG A 135 15.25 28.10 7.18
C ARG A 135 16.20 28.46 6.03
N SER A 136 17.20 27.63 5.78
CA SER A 136 18.10 27.77 4.64
C SER A 136 17.44 27.45 3.29
N THR A 137 16.29 26.78 3.30
CA THR A 137 15.52 26.44 2.10
C THR A 137 14.10 27.02 2.19
N ASN A 138 13.38 27.00 1.05
CA ASN A 138 11.97 27.37 1.01
C ASN A 138 11.04 26.27 1.55
N GLN A 139 11.57 25.26 2.23
CA GLN A 139 10.81 24.18 2.84
C GLN A 139 10.85 24.28 4.37
N PHE A 140 9.66 24.30 4.97
CA PHE A 140 9.43 24.47 6.39
C PHE A 140 8.69 23.23 6.91
N ASP A 141 9.47 22.18 7.17
CA ASP A 141 8.96 20.96 7.79
C ASP A 141 8.91 21.10 9.32
N GLY A 142 7.87 20.53 9.93
CA GLY A 142 7.73 20.46 11.39
C GLY A 142 7.42 21.79 12.07
N VAL A 143 7.04 22.84 11.31
CA VAL A 143 6.50 24.08 11.88
C VAL A 143 5.12 23.85 12.48
N ILE A 144 4.31 23.05 11.79
CA ILE A 144 3.11 22.41 12.32
C ILE A 144 3.40 20.92 12.29
N GLU A 145 3.13 20.22 13.39
CA GLU A 145 3.35 18.78 13.47
C GLU A 145 2.60 18.05 12.33
N GLY A 146 3.29 17.18 11.59
CA GLY A 146 2.70 16.44 10.47
C GLY A 146 2.47 17.25 9.18
N VAL A 147 2.84 18.53 9.12
CA VAL A 147 2.69 19.37 7.92
C VAL A 147 4.06 19.76 7.34
N SER A 148 4.17 19.65 6.02
CA SER A 148 5.27 20.22 5.24
C SER A 148 4.78 21.48 4.53
N LEU A 149 5.42 22.62 4.79
CA LEU A 149 5.13 23.88 4.13
C LEU A 149 6.19 24.19 3.08
N THR A 150 5.79 24.58 1.88
CA THR A 150 6.71 25.01 0.81
C THR A 150 6.35 26.42 0.38
N LEU A 151 7.30 27.34 0.50
CA LEU A 151 7.16 28.71 0.04
C LEU A 151 7.41 28.78 -1.46
N LYS A 152 6.51 29.44 -2.18
CA LYS A 152 6.61 29.60 -3.64
C LYS A 152 6.88 31.04 -4.05
N ASP A 153 6.23 31.97 -3.38
CA ASP A 153 6.39 33.40 -3.63
C ASP A 153 6.15 34.18 -2.33
N GLN A 154 6.54 35.45 -2.32
CA GLN A 154 6.24 36.36 -1.23
C GLN A 154 4.76 36.79 -1.30
N ALA A 155 4.04 36.65 -0.20
CA ALA A 155 2.67 37.12 -0.08
C ALA A 155 2.66 38.59 0.36
N THR A 156 1.73 39.39 -0.17
CA THR A 156 1.52 40.80 0.23
C THR A 156 0.73 40.95 1.54
N GLY A 157 0.30 39.84 2.14
CA GLY A 157 -0.45 39.78 3.38
C GLY A 157 -0.38 38.39 4.02
N PRO A 158 -1.03 38.19 5.18
CA PRO A 158 -1.00 36.91 5.89
C PRO A 158 -1.70 35.81 5.08
N VAL A 159 -1.11 34.62 5.10
CA VAL A 159 -1.62 33.39 4.51
C VAL A 159 -2.16 32.51 5.62
N THR A 160 -3.41 32.06 5.48
CA THR A 160 -4.04 31.17 6.45
C THR A 160 -3.95 29.72 5.98
N VAL A 161 -3.39 28.86 6.82
CA VAL A 161 -3.34 27.41 6.64
C VAL A 161 -4.27 26.77 7.67
N SER A 162 -5.30 26.09 7.18
CA SER A 162 -6.21 25.32 8.03
C SER A 162 -5.87 23.84 7.93
N VAL A 163 -5.58 23.23 9.07
CA VAL A 163 -5.40 21.80 9.22
C VAL A 163 -6.68 21.24 9.81
N GLY A 164 -7.30 20.30 9.11
CA GLY A 164 -8.52 19.64 9.53
C GLY A 164 -8.54 18.18 9.10
N ARG A 165 -9.48 17.41 9.65
CA ARG A 165 -9.72 16.03 9.22
C ARG A 165 -10.27 16.01 7.80
N ASP A 166 -9.75 15.11 6.98
CA ASP A 166 -10.17 14.93 5.59
C ASP A 166 -11.41 14.03 5.50
N GLY A 167 -12.59 14.65 5.65
CA GLY A 167 -13.87 13.94 5.52
C GLY A 167 -14.09 13.30 4.14
N ALA A 168 -13.51 13.86 3.08
CA ALA A 168 -13.64 13.31 1.73
C ALA A 168 -12.85 12.00 1.60
N ALA A 169 -11.58 11.98 2.04
CA ALA A 169 -10.79 10.76 2.07
C ALA A 169 -11.44 9.69 2.96
N MET A 170 -12.04 10.07 4.09
CA MET A 170 -12.78 9.15 4.95
C MET A 170 -13.99 8.54 4.22
N LYS A 171 -14.79 9.37 3.52
CA LYS A 171 -15.93 8.93 2.72
C LYS A 171 -15.52 7.90 1.65
N ASP A 172 -14.40 8.12 0.96
CA ASP A 172 -13.90 7.18 -0.06
C ASP A 172 -13.47 5.83 0.55
N LYS A 173 -12.86 5.84 1.73
CA LYS A 173 -12.52 4.61 2.48
C LYS A 173 -13.76 3.85 2.93
N ILE A 174 -14.79 4.56 3.39
CA ILE A 174 -16.09 3.96 3.76
C ILE A 174 -16.75 3.29 2.55
N LYS A 175 -16.75 3.94 1.38
CA LYS A 175 -17.25 3.33 0.13
C LYS A 175 -16.49 2.05 -0.23
N SER A 176 -15.17 2.07 -0.08
CA SER A 176 -14.33 0.90 -0.35
C SER A 176 -14.64 -0.26 0.61
N LEU A 177 -14.86 0.03 1.90
CA LEU A 177 -15.31 -0.96 2.88
C LEU A 177 -16.66 -1.57 2.50
N VAL A 178 -17.64 -0.74 2.12
CA VAL A 178 -18.98 -1.19 1.70
C VAL A 178 -18.87 -2.12 0.50
N SER A 179 -18.05 -1.78 -0.49
CA SER A 179 -17.79 -2.65 -1.66
C SER A 179 -17.21 -3.99 -1.23
N ALA A 180 -16.10 -3.99 -0.49
CA ALA A 180 -15.40 -5.21 -0.10
C ALA A 180 -16.28 -6.15 0.75
N PHE A 181 -17.07 -5.58 1.68
CA PHE A 181 -18.03 -6.34 2.46
C PHE A 181 -19.12 -6.94 1.57
N ASN A 182 -19.69 -6.15 0.67
CA ASN A 182 -20.74 -6.61 -0.24
C ASN A 182 -20.26 -7.71 -1.20
N ASP A 183 -19.01 -7.65 -1.63
CA ASP A 183 -18.37 -8.68 -2.44
C ASP A 183 -18.22 -9.98 -1.65
N ALA A 184 -17.71 -9.91 -0.41
CA ALA A 184 -17.59 -11.07 0.47
C ALA A 184 -18.96 -11.74 0.74
N ILE A 185 -19.99 -10.94 1.05
CA ILE A 185 -21.35 -11.44 1.25
C ILE A 185 -21.90 -12.08 -0.02
N SER A 186 -21.65 -11.48 -1.19
CA SER A 186 -22.08 -12.03 -2.48
C SER A 186 -21.46 -13.39 -2.75
N ILE A 187 -20.17 -13.55 -2.48
CA ILE A 187 -19.47 -14.83 -2.60
C ILE A 187 -20.11 -15.85 -1.68
N MET A 188 -20.24 -15.56 -0.38
CA MET A 188 -20.84 -16.48 0.60
C MET A 188 -22.27 -16.90 0.24
N GLN A 189 -23.09 -15.96 -0.25
CA GLN A 189 -24.46 -16.23 -0.71
C GLN A 189 -24.48 -17.07 -1.99
N SER A 190 -23.58 -16.80 -2.94
CA SER A 190 -23.45 -17.62 -4.15
C SER A 190 -22.97 -19.05 -3.86
N SER A 191 -22.14 -19.23 -2.82
CA SER A 191 -21.65 -20.53 -2.41
C SER A 191 -22.73 -21.38 -1.75
N THR A 192 -23.62 -20.77 -0.95
CA THR A 192 -24.59 -21.50 -0.12
C THR A 192 -26.04 -21.40 -0.55
N GLY A 193 -26.33 -20.55 -1.53
CA GLY A 193 -27.67 -20.15 -1.89
C GLY A 193 -28.28 -19.17 -0.87
N TYR A 194 -29.14 -18.27 -1.36
CA TYR A 194 -29.84 -17.31 -0.52
C TYR A 194 -31.19 -16.91 -1.14
N GLY A 195 -32.28 -17.11 -0.42
CA GLY A 195 -33.62 -16.86 -0.94
C GLY A 195 -33.89 -17.68 -2.21
N ALA A 196 -34.08 -17.01 -3.35
CA ALA A 196 -34.26 -17.66 -4.64
C ALA A 196 -32.94 -18.00 -5.37
N LEU A 197 -31.79 -17.51 -4.90
CA LEU A 197 -30.48 -17.81 -5.47
C LEU A 197 -30.08 -19.25 -5.11
N LYS A 198 -29.81 -20.07 -6.12
CA LYS A 198 -29.27 -21.41 -5.92
C LYS A 198 -27.79 -21.36 -5.56
N ALA A 199 -27.34 -22.30 -4.74
CA ALA A 199 -25.94 -22.50 -4.47
C ALA A 199 -25.19 -22.88 -5.76
N SER A 200 -23.98 -22.37 -5.93
CA SER A 200 -23.07 -22.75 -7.01
C SER A 200 -22.65 -24.23 -6.93
N HIS A 201 -22.62 -24.78 -5.72
CA HIS A 201 -22.34 -26.19 -5.43
C HIS A 201 -23.48 -26.71 -4.56
N GLU A 202 -24.19 -27.73 -5.02
CA GLU A 202 -25.37 -28.24 -4.32
C GLU A 202 -25.02 -28.72 -2.90
N GLU A 203 -23.81 -29.21 -2.69
CA GLU A 203 -23.26 -29.71 -1.42
C GLU A 203 -23.12 -28.62 -0.35
N LEU A 204 -22.93 -27.36 -0.77
CA LEU A 204 -22.82 -26.22 0.13
C LEU A 204 -24.18 -25.55 0.38
N THR A 205 -25.26 -26.06 -0.22
CA THR A 205 -26.60 -25.49 -0.04
C THR A 205 -26.97 -25.47 1.44
N GLY A 206 -27.16 -24.27 1.97
CA GLY A 206 -27.51 -24.10 3.37
C GLY A 206 -26.42 -24.55 4.36
N ASP A 207 -25.15 -24.42 4.01
CA ASP A 207 -24.03 -24.63 4.92
C ASP A 207 -24.15 -23.74 6.18
N SER A 208 -24.14 -24.35 7.37
CA SER A 208 -24.30 -23.66 8.64
C SER A 208 -23.06 -22.87 9.07
N ALA A 209 -21.86 -23.30 8.67
CA ALA A 209 -20.62 -22.63 9.00
C ALA A 209 -20.54 -21.30 8.25
N ILE A 210 -20.84 -21.30 6.95
CA ILE A 210 -20.88 -20.07 6.14
C ILE A 210 -21.99 -19.13 6.63
N ARG A 211 -23.19 -19.62 6.98
CA ARG A 211 -24.22 -18.76 7.60
C ARG A 211 -23.76 -18.14 8.93
N SER A 212 -23.06 -18.91 9.76
CA SER A 212 -22.53 -18.43 11.04
C SER A 212 -21.45 -17.37 10.81
N ALA A 213 -20.60 -17.56 9.82
CA ALA A 213 -19.61 -16.58 9.38
C ALA A 213 -20.27 -15.27 8.92
N THR A 214 -21.28 -15.34 8.05
CA THR A 214 -22.06 -14.18 7.62
C THR A 214 -22.67 -13.43 8.80
N SER A 215 -23.31 -14.15 9.73
CA SER A 215 -23.91 -13.56 10.94
C SER A 215 -22.87 -12.85 11.81
N ARG A 216 -21.69 -13.45 11.99
CA ARG A 216 -20.59 -12.89 12.77
C ARG A 216 -20.10 -11.57 12.17
N LEU A 217 -19.88 -11.53 10.85
CA LEU A 217 -19.45 -10.32 10.15
C LEU A 217 -20.52 -9.22 10.23
N SER A 218 -21.78 -9.56 9.96
CA SER A 218 -22.91 -8.62 10.00
C SER A 218 -23.14 -8.02 11.39
N SER A 219 -22.82 -8.75 12.47
CA SER A 219 -23.05 -8.28 13.84
C SER A 219 -22.28 -7.00 14.20
N VAL A 220 -21.15 -6.75 13.54
CA VAL A 220 -20.34 -5.54 13.75
C VAL A 220 -21.09 -4.29 13.29
N PHE A 221 -21.95 -4.40 12.29
CA PHE A 221 -22.69 -3.29 11.70
C PHE A 221 -24.03 -3.02 12.40
N THR A 222 -24.52 -3.97 13.21
CA THR A 222 -25.81 -3.85 13.91
C THR A 222 -25.68 -3.45 15.37
N ASN A 223 -24.48 -3.56 15.95
CA ASN A 223 -24.24 -3.32 17.37
C ASN A 223 -23.55 -1.98 17.60
N PRO A 224 -23.84 -1.30 18.74
CA PRO A 224 -23.02 -0.18 19.19
C PRO A 224 -21.57 -0.58 19.43
N VAL A 225 -20.67 0.34 19.16
CA VAL A 225 -19.24 0.19 19.45
C VAL A 225 -19.06 0.30 20.97
N PRO A 226 -18.54 -0.74 21.65
CA PRO A 226 -18.36 -0.72 23.09
C PRO A 226 -17.48 0.45 23.54
N GLY A 227 -17.89 1.16 24.60
CA GLY A 227 -17.14 2.29 25.15
C GLY A 227 -17.41 3.63 24.47
N LEU A 228 -18.06 3.65 23.31
CA LEU A 228 -18.56 4.88 22.70
C LEU A 228 -19.97 5.21 23.22
N GLY A 229 -20.28 6.50 23.24
CA GLY A 229 -21.60 7.03 23.59
C GLY A 229 -21.87 8.36 22.92
N GLY A 230 -23.12 8.83 23.01
CA GLY A 230 -23.56 10.07 22.38
C GLY A 230 -24.31 9.81 21.07
N ARG A 231 -24.30 10.79 20.16
CA ARG A 231 -25.07 10.74 18.91
C ARG A 231 -24.49 9.76 17.88
N TYR A 232 -23.17 9.56 17.92
CA TYR A 232 -22.44 8.67 17.01
C TYR A 232 -21.75 7.57 17.81
N ASP A 233 -22.45 6.47 18.07
CA ASP A 233 -21.97 5.31 18.84
C ASP A 233 -22.03 3.99 18.04
N MET A 234 -22.61 3.99 16.84
CA MET A 234 -22.74 2.82 15.96
C MET A 234 -22.64 3.20 14.48
N LEU A 235 -22.29 2.25 13.62
CA LEU A 235 -22.15 2.51 12.18
C LEU A 235 -23.46 2.99 11.50
N ALA A 236 -24.62 2.56 11.99
CA ALA A 236 -25.91 3.04 11.50
C ALA A 236 -26.16 4.53 11.81
N SER A 237 -25.55 5.09 12.85
CA SER A 237 -25.68 6.53 13.17
C SER A 237 -24.94 7.43 12.19
N VAL A 238 -23.98 6.87 11.45
CA VAL A 238 -23.18 7.55 10.42
C VAL A 238 -23.61 7.16 8.98
N GLY A 239 -24.77 6.51 8.84
CA GLY A 239 -25.39 6.20 7.55
C GLY A 239 -25.03 4.84 6.94
N LEU A 240 -24.35 3.95 7.66
CA LEU A 240 -24.13 2.56 7.18
C LEU A 240 -25.19 1.62 7.72
N HIS A 241 -26.01 1.08 6.81
CA HIS A 241 -27.12 0.20 7.16
C HIS A 241 -26.91 -1.20 6.58
N LEU A 242 -27.28 -2.20 7.36
CA LEU A 242 -27.40 -3.57 6.87
C LEU A 242 -28.79 -3.75 6.24
N THR A 243 -28.83 -4.14 4.99
CA THR A 243 -30.05 -4.46 4.25
C THR A 243 -30.60 -5.83 4.67
N GLN A 244 -31.83 -6.16 4.26
CA GLN A 244 -32.43 -7.46 4.54
C GLN A 244 -31.64 -8.66 3.96
N ASN A 245 -30.92 -8.44 2.87
CA ASN A 245 -30.03 -9.44 2.27
C ASN A 245 -28.62 -9.44 2.88
N GLY A 246 -28.40 -8.79 4.03
CA GLY A 246 -27.13 -8.81 4.74
C GLY A 246 -26.00 -8.07 4.02
N LYS A 247 -26.32 -7.20 3.07
CA LYS A 247 -25.37 -6.29 2.42
C LYS A 247 -25.36 -4.94 3.12
N LEU A 248 -24.32 -4.17 2.91
CA LEU A 248 -24.25 -2.79 3.38
C LEU A 248 -24.78 -1.83 2.33
N GLU A 249 -25.55 -0.88 2.80
CA GLU A 249 -25.99 0.31 2.08
C GLU A 249 -25.45 1.54 2.80
N LEU A 250 -24.92 2.49 2.02
CA LEU A 250 -24.42 3.75 2.53
C LEU A 250 -25.39 4.87 2.16
N ASP A 251 -26.01 5.48 3.17
CA ASP A 251 -26.68 6.76 3.01
C ASP A 251 -25.60 7.87 3.01
N GLU A 252 -25.19 8.27 1.80
CA GLU A 252 -24.17 9.31 1.62
C GLU A 252 -24.61 10.67 2.19
N ALA A 253 -25.91 10.98 2.20
CA ALA A 253 -26.41 12.24 2.74
C ALA A 253 -26.35 12.24 4.27
N ALA A 254 -26.68 11.11 4.91
CA ALA A 254 -26.49 10.93 6.35
C ALA A 254 -25.01 10.99 6.74
N LEU A 255 -24.12 10.36 5.96
CA LEU A 255 -22.68 10.43 6.19
C LEU A 255 -22.14 11.85 6.02
N ASP A 256 -22.53 12.56 4.95
CA ASP A 256 -22.11 13.95 4.71
C ASP A 256 -22.56 14.86 5.85
N LYS A 257 -23.78 14.66 6.36
CA LYS A 257 -24.28 15.37 7.55
C LYS A 257 -23.47 15.02 8.79
N ALA A 258 -23.13 13.75 9.01
CA ALA A 258 -22.34 13.33 10.17
C ALA A 258 -20.93 13.90 10.16
N LEU A 259 -20.28 13.91 8.99
CA LEU A 259 -18.96 14.52 8.79
C LEU A 259 -19.02 16.04 8.97
N ALA A 260 -20.06 16.71 8.48
CA ALA A 260 -20.23 18.14 8.69
C ALA A 260 -20.51 18.51 10.16
N ASP A 261 -21.23 17.65 10.89
CA ASP A 261 -21.56 17.87 12.30
C ASP A 261 -20.34 17.65 13.22
N ASP A 262 -19.63 16.52 13.09
CA ASP A 262 -18.42 16.19 13.87
C ASP A 262 -17.61 15.06 13.18
N VAL A 263 -16.64 15.43 12.33
CA VAL A 263 -15.74 14.47 11.67
C VAL A 263 -15.02 13.58 12.69
N GLY A 264 -14.70 14.11 13.87
CA GLY A 264 -13.97 13.36 14.87
C GLY A 264 -14.80 12.31 15.58
N ALA A 265 -16.09 12.56 15.80
CA ALA A 265 -17.02 11.55 16.26
C ALA A 265 -17.22 10.44 15.23
N VAL A 266 -17.33 10.80 13.94
CA VAL A 266 -17.40 9.80 12.86
C VAL A 266 -16.15 8.93 12.86
N GLU A 267 -14.96 9.54 12.91
CA GLU A 267 -13.69 8.80 12.98
C GLU A 267 -13.66 7.81 14.16
N ARG A 268 -14.02 8.26 15.36
CA ARG A 268 -14.05 7.42 16.56
C ARG A 268 -14.94 6.20 16.41
N VAL A 269 -16.09 6.29 15.72
CA VAL A 269 -16.95 5.11 15.45
C VAL A 269 -16.19 4.05 14.64
N PHE A 270 -15.37 4.45 13.66
CA PHE A 270 -14.63 3.50 12.82
C PHE A 270 -13.36 2.97 13.46
N VAL A 271 -12.50 3.85 13.95
CA VAL A 271 -11.14 3.49 14.41
C VAL A 271 -10.99 3.45 15.93
N GLY A 272 -11.98 3.95 16.67
CA GLY A 272 -11.96 3.97 18.12
C GLY A 272 -11.28 5.20 18.69
N ASP A 273 -10.93 5.12 19.96
CA ASP A 273 -10.18 6.14 20.69
C ASP A 273 -8.97 5.47 21.36
N PRO A 274 -7.79 5.50 20.72
CA PRO A 274 -6.59 4.86 21.23
C PRO A 274 -6.14 5.42 22.58
N ASP A 275 -6.36 6.71 22.83
CA ASP A 275 -5.95 7.38 24.07
C ASP A 275 -6.76 6.86 25.27
N ASN A 276 -7.99 6.42 25.01
CA ASN A 276 -8.89 5.85 26.00
C ASN A 276 -9.03 4.32 25.91
N ASN A 277 -8.22 3.66 25.08
CA ASN A 277 -8.25 2.21 24.86
C ASN A 277 -9.65 1.71 24.45
N ILE A 278 -10.31 2.45 23.55
CA ILE A 278 -11.60 2.10 22.97
C ILE A 278 -11.38 1.61 21.55
N ASP A 279 -11.76 0.36 21.28
CA ASP A 279 -11.71 -0.21 19.92
C ASP A 279 -12.85 0.30 19.05
N GLY A 280 -12.54 0.69 17.82
CA GLY A 280 -13.55 1.06 16.83
C GLY A 280 -14.19 -0.12 16.13
N ALA A 281 -15.23 0.15 15.34
CA ALA A 281 -15.92 -0.89 14.56
C ALA A 281 -14.97 -1.65 13.60
N MET A 282 -13.90 -1.03 13.09
CA MET A 282 -12.94 -1.71 12.22
C MET A 282 -12.07 -2.72 12.96
N ALA A 283 -11.72 -2.47 14.22
CA ALA A 283 -11.03 -3.46 15.05
C ALA A 283 -11.92 -4.66 15.32
N LEU A 284 -13.19 -4.40 15.68
CA LEU A 284 -14.21 -5.46 15.87
C LEU A 284 -14.42 -6.27 14.58
N LEU A 285 -14.44 -5.60 13.42
CA LEU A 285 -14.52 -6.25 12.12
C LEU A 285 -13.28 -7.11 11.83
N SER A 286 -12.08 -6.63 12.12
CA SER A 286 -10.84 -7.40 11.98
C SER A 286 -10.89 -8.68 12.80
N THR A 287 -11.27 -8.59 14.08
CA THR A 287 -11.45 -9.77 14.94
C THR A 287 -12.53 -10.71 14.40
N ALA A 288 -13.62 -10.18 13.85
CA ALA A 288 -14.65 -11.01 13.23
C ALA A 288 -14.12 -11.75 11.99
N VAL A 289 -13.35 -11.08 11.12
CA VAL A 289 -12.70 -11.69 9.95
C VAL A 289 -11.70 -12.77 10.37
N GLU A 290 -10.90 -12.51 11.40
CA GLU A 290 -9.96 -13.50 11.94
C GLU A 290 -10.68 -14.76 12.42
N LYS A 291 -11.76 -14.61 13.19
CA LYS A 291 -12.55 -15.75 13.67
C LYS A 291 -13.33 -16.46 12.56
N VAL A 292 -13.57 -15.80 11.43
CA VAL A 292 -14.29 -16.38 10.30
C VAL A 292 -13.37 -17.10 9.34
N ALA A 293 -12.24 -16.51 8.95
CA ALA A 293 -11.46 -16.98 7.80
C ALA A 293 -9.95 -17.13 8.01
N THR A 294 -9.30 -16.29 8.83
CA THR A 294 -7.81 -16.20 8.80
C THR A 294 -7.12 -16.76 10.03
N GLY A 295 -7.84 -16.99 11.13
CA GLY A 295 -7.29 -17.66 12.31
C GLY A 295 -7.22 -19.17 12.15
N ASP A 296 -6.29 -19.81 12.87
CA ASP A 296 -6.09 -21.27 12.86
C ASP A 296 -7.39 -22.02 13.25
N ASP A 297 -8.12 -21.53 14.25
CA ASP A 297 -9.43 -22.06 14.69
C ASP A 297 -10.61 -21.29 14.08
N SER A 298 -10.46 -20.76 12.87
CA SER A 298 -11.54 -20.02 12.21
C SER A 298 -12.69 -20.94 11.77
N ILE A 299 -13.90 -20.38 11.70
CA ILE A 299 -15.11 -21.14 11.34
C ILE A 299 -14.94 -21.87 10.00
N LEU A 300 -14.33 -21.21 9.02
CA LEU A 300 -14.10 -21.80 7.70
C LEU A 300 -13.00 -22.86 7.73
N GLN A 301 -11.92 -22.67 8.49
CA GLN A 301 -10.86 -23.67 8.63
C GLN A 301 -11.39 -24.95 9.29
N LEU A 302 -12.11 -24.83 10.40
CA LEU A 302 -12.73 -25.98 11.08
C LEU A 302 -13.71 -26.74 10.19
N ARG A 303 -14.41 -26.03 9.29
CA ARG A 303 -15.30 -26.65 8.31
C ARG A 303 -14.51 -27.41 7.24
N ILE A 304 -13.41 -26.84 6.75
CA ILE A 304 -12.51 -27.49 5.79
C ILE A 304 -11.94 -28.78 6.39
N ASP A 305 -11.44 -28.72 7.64
CA ASP A 305 -10.86 -29.88 8.33
C ASP A 305 -11.91 -30.99 8.51
N ALA A 306 -13.11 -30.64 8.99
CA ALA A 306 -14.20 -31.61 9.15
C ALA A 306 -14.63 -32.26 7.82
N MET A 307 -14.61 -31.50 6.71
CA MET A 307 -14.88 -32.05 5.38
C MET A 307 -13.74 -32.96 4.89
N GLY A 308 -12.48 -32.63 5.22
CA GLY A 308 -11.32 -33.48 4.97
C GLY A 308 -11.41 -34.82 5.70
N ASP A 309 -11.68 -34.78 7.01
CA ASP A 309 -11.86 -35.99 7.83
C ASP A 309 -12.99 -36.88 7.30
N GLN A 310 -14.09 -36.27 6.82
CA GLN A 310 -15.18 -37.01 6.20
C GLN A 310 -14.75 -37.67 4.87
N ALA A 311 -13.98 -36.98 4.04
CA ALA A 311 -13.47 -37.53 2.78
C ALA A 311 -12.52 -38.70 3.02
N ASP A 312 -11.62 -38.60 4.00
CA ASP A 312 -10.71 -39.67 4.39
C ASP A 312 -11.50 -40.89 4.91
N GLY A 313 -12.48 -40.66 5.79
CA GLY A 313 -13.35 -41.72 6.30
C GLY A 313 -14.19 -42.42 5.23
N LEU A 314 -14.57 -41.71 4.16
CA LEU A 314 -15.25 -42.30 2.99
C LEU A 314 -14.29 -43.11 2.11
N THR A 315 -13.07 -42.62 1.91
CA THR A 315 -12.01 -43.32 1.17
C THR A 315 -11.69 -44.67 1.84
N ASP A 316 -11.53 -44.65 3.16
CA ASP A 316 -11.34 -45.85 3.97
C ASP A 316 -12.50 -46.86 3.86
N GLN A 317 -13.73 -46.39 3.69
CA GLN A 317 -14.89 -47.25 3.50
C GLN A 317 -14.90 -47.90 2.11
N ALA A 318 -14.55 -47.15 1.08
CA ALA A 318 -14.41 -47.66 -0.28
C ALA A 318 -13.36 -48.78 -0.33
N ASP A 319 -12.17 -48.54 0.24
CA ASP A 319 -11.09 -49.52 0.31
C ASP A 319 -11.50 -50.83 1.00
N ARG A 320 -12.30 -50.72 2.08
CA ARG A 320 -12.82 -51.91 2.78
C ARG A 320 -13.86 -52.65 1.94
N LEU A 321 -14.69 -51.93 1.17
CA LEU A 321 -15.68 -52.54 0.30
C LEU A 321 -15.01 -53.27 -0.87
N ASP A 322 -13.99 -52.67 -1.48
CA ASP A 322 -13.23 -53.26 -2.58
C ASP A 322 -12.57 -54.58 -2.16
N ARG A 323 -11.89 -54.61 -1.01
CA ARG A 323 -11.34 -55.86 -0.46
C ARG A 323 -12.40 -56.95 -0.25
N ARG A 324 -13.59 -56.56 0.21
CA ARG A 324 -14.71 -57.51 0.39
C ARG A 324 -15.23 -58.06 -0.94
N LEU A 325 -15.27 -57.23 -1.98
CA LEU A 325 -15.67 -57.66 -3.33
C LEU A 325 -14.62 -58.60 -3.93
N GLU A 326 -13.33 -58.31 -3.75
CA GLU A 326 -12.23 -59.19 -4.17
C GLU A 326 -12.31 -60.57 -3.47
N ASP A 327 -12.51 -60.59 -2.16
CA ASP A 327 -12.67 -61.83 -1.39
C ASP A 327 -13.91 -62.62 -1.83
N TYR A 328 -15.01 -61.92 -2.12
CA TYR A 328 -16.23 -62.55 -2.61
C TYR A 328 -16.03 -63.17 -4.00
N GLU A 329 -15.38 -62.45 -4.92
CA GLU A 329 -15.04 -62.96 -6.25
C GLU A 329 -14.11 -64.18 -6.16
N ALA A 330 -13.07 -64.13 -5.32
CA ALA A 330 -12.14 -65.24 -5.12
C ALA A 330 -12.85 -66.49 -4.60
N ASN A 331 -13.78 -66.33 -3.64
CA ASN A 331 -14.59 -67.43 -3.12
C ASN A 331 -15.55 -67.99 -4.16
N LEU A 332 -16.16 -67.13 -4.97
CA LEU A 332 -17.04 -67.53 -6.05
C LEU A 332 -16.28 -68.34 -7.11
N ARG A 333 -15.08 -67.87 -7.53
CA ARG A 333 -14.17 -68.61 -8.42
C ARG A 333 -13.83 -69.99 -7.87
N LYS A 334 -13.45 -70.10 -6.58
CA LYS A 334 -13.18 -71.39 -5.93
C LYS A 334 -14.38 -72.34 -5.99
N LYS A 335 -15.60 -71.84 -5.72
CA LYS A 335 -16.83 -72.64 -5.79
C LYS A 335 -17.10 -73.14 -7.21
N PHE A 336 -16.93 -72.29 -8.22
CA PHE A 336 -17.11 -72.68 -9.62
C PHE A 336 -16.08 -73.73 -10.06
N THR A 337 -14.80 -73.54 -9.76
CA THR A 337 -13.77 -74.55 -10.07
C THR A 337 -14.04 -75.89 -9.37
N ALA A 338 -14.48 -75.89 -8.10
CA ALA A 338 -14.85 -77.11 -7.40
C ALA A 338 -16.07 -77.81 -8.04
N LEU A 339 -17.04 -77.04 -8.51
CA LEU A 339 -18.21 -77.54 -9.23
C LEU A 339 -17.81 -78.14 -10.58
N GLU A 340 -16.91 -77.50 -11.34
CA GLU A 340 -16.36 -78.03 -12.59
C GLU A 340 -15.64 -79.38 -12.38
N VAL A 341 -14.79 -79.48 -11.35
CA VAL A 341 -14.12 -80.74 -11.00
C VAL A 341 -15.13 -81.83 -10.61
N THR A 342 -16.16 -81.46 -9.86
CA THR A 342 -17.22 -82.39 -9.45
C THR A 342 -17.99 -82.91 -10.66
N ILE A 343 -18.37 -82.03 -11.58
CA ILE A 343 -19.03 -82.39 -12.85
C ILE A 343 -18.13 -83.29 -13.70
N ALA A 344 -16.85 -82.94 -13.84
CA ALA A 344 -15.87 -83.77 -14.56
C ALA A 344 -15.77 -85.18 -13.96
N ARG A 345 -15.75 -85.30 -12.63
CA ARG A 345 -15.73 -86.59 -11.93
C ARG A 345 -17.02 -87.38 -12.13
N ILE A 346 -18.19 -86.72 -12.07
CA ILE A 346 -19.49 -87.35 -12.35
C ILE A 346 -19.52 -87.88 -13.79
N ASN A 347 -19.05 -87.09 -14.77
CA ASN A 347 -18.98 -87.52 -16.16
C ASN A 347 -18.03 -88.71 -16.34
N ALA A 348 -16.87 -88.71 -15.68
CA ALA A 348 -15.94 -89.84 -15.69
C ALA A 348 -16.53 -91.10 -15.04
N GLN A 349 -17.26 -90.96 -13.92
CA GLN A 349 -18.00 -92.05 -13.28
C GLN A 349 -19.12 -92.58 -14.18
N SER A 350 -19.88 -91.70 -14.83
CA SER A 350 -20.90 -92.07 -15.81
C SER A 350 -20.26 -92.87 -16.95
N GLY A 351 -19.12 -92.42 -17.49
CA GLY A 351 -18.38 -93.16 -18.52
C GLY A 351 -17.90 -94.54 -18.06
N ALA A 352 -17.40 -94.65 -16.82
CA ALA A 352 -17.01 -95.93 -16.22
C ALA A 352 -18.19 -96.87 -15.96
N LEU A 353 -19.35 -96.34 -15.57
CA LEU A 353 -20.58 -97.12 -15.43
C LEU A 353 -21.09 -97.59 -16.80
N THR A 354 -21.03 -96.76 -17.83
CA THR A 354 -21.36 -97.16 -19.20
C THR A 354 -20.42 -98.25 -19.71
N SER A 355 -19.11 -98.17 -19.43
CA SER A 355 -18.17 -99.24 -19.83
C SER A 355 -18.40 -100.54 -19.06
N LEU A 356 -18.69 -100.49 -17.76
CA LEU A 356 -19.08 -101.66 -16.96
C LEU A 356 -20.40 -102.27 -17.44
N TYR A 357 -21.39 -101.44 -17.78
CA TYR A 357 -22.65 -101.89 -18.36
C TYR A 357 -22.42 -102.58 -19.70
N ASN A 358 -21.62 -101.99 -20.59
CA ASN A 358 -21.28 -102.62 -21.88
C ASN A 358 -20.50 -103.94 -21.73
N LEU A 359 -19.64 -104.06 -20.70
CA LEU A 359 -18.99 -105.32 -20.34
C LEU A 359 -19.99 -106.36 -19.80
N SER A 360 -20.98 -105.94 -19.01
CA SER A 360 -22.05 -106.80 -18.49
C SER A 360 -22.99 -107.29 -19.60
N THR A 361 -23.28 -106.46 -20.60
CA THR A 361 -24.17 -106.83 -21.71
C THR A 361 -23.47 -107.66 -22.77
N ASN A 362 -22.17 -107.45 -23.02
CA ASN A 362 -21.40 -108.27 -23.96
C ASN A 362 -21.01 -109.65 -23.41
N ASN A 363 -21.19 -109.90 -22.10
CA ASN A 363 -20.96 -111.21 -21.48
C ASN A 363 -22.26 -112.00 -21.23
N SER A 364 -23.39 -111.51 -21.77
CA SER A 364 -24.73 -112.10 -21.60
C SER A 364 -25.43 -112.42 -22.93
N GLY A 365 -24.66 -112.55 -24.04
CA GLY A 365 -25.16 -112.94 -25.36
C GLY A 365 -24.37 -114.09 -25.93
#